data_AF-A0A7X3BZ51-F1
#
_entry.id   AF-A0A7X3BZ51-F1
#
_cell.length_a   1.000
_cell.length_b   1.000
_cell.length_c   1.000
_cell.angle_alpha   90.00
_cell.angle_beta   90.00
_cell.angle_gamma   90.00
#
_symmetry.space_group_name_H-M   'P 1'
#
loop_
_entity.id
_entity.type
_entity.pdbx_description
1 polymer ?
#
loop_
_entity_poly.entity_id
_entity_poly.type
_entity_poly.pdbx_seq_one_letter_code
_entity_poly.pdbx_strand_id
1 'polypeptide(L)' 'NGKWYYLNSNGAMVTGSQTIDGKVYNFASSGEWI' A
#
# COMPACT_ATOMS: atom_id res chain seq x y z
N ASN A 1 14.70 10.71 -0.38
CA ASN A 1 13.25 10.50 -0.26
C ASN A 1 12.78 9.52 -1.31
N GLY A 2 12.61 8.26 -0.94
CA GLY A 2 11.95 7.26 -1.77
C GLY A 2 10.54 7.04 -1.26
N LYS A 3 9.56 7.10 -2.17
CA LYS A 3 8.18 6.74 -1.85
C LYS A 3 7.99 5.25 -2.14
N TRP A 4 7.29 4.58 -1.25
CA TRP A 4 7.02 3.16 -1.37
C TRP A 4 5.57 2.95 -1.79
N TYR A 5 5.37 1.97 -2.66
CA TYR A 5 4.06 1.58 -3.18
C TYR A 5 3.95 0.08 -3.08
N TYR A 6 2.74 -0.42 -2.83
CA TYR A 6 2.48 -1.84 -2.79
C TYR A 6 1.49 -2.22 -3.89
N LEU A 7 1.79 -3.31 -4.59
CA LEU A 7 0.96 -3.89 -5.64
C LEU A 7 0.44 -5.23 -5.13
N ASN A 8 -0.86 -5.47 -5.29
CA ASN A 8 -1.45 -6.76 -4.95
C ASN A 8 -1.02 -7.85 -5.96
N SER A 9 -1.47 -9.09 -5.74
CA SER A 9 -1.15 -10.24 -6.59
C SER A 9 -1.58 -10.09 -8.05
N ASN A 10 -2.55 -9.21 -8.34
CA ASN A 10 -3.01 -8.91 -9.69
C ASN A 10 -2.25 -7.74 -10.34
N GLY A 11 -1.26 -7.18 -9.65
CA GLY A 11 -0.51 -6.00 -10.09
C GLY A 11 -1.28 -4.69 -9.93
N ALA A 12 -2.38 -4.66 -9.18
CA ALA A 12 -3.11 -3.43 -8.90
C ALA A 12 -2.52 -2.73 -7.66
N MET A 13 -2.34 -1.40 -7.76
CA MET A 13 -1.84 -0.57 -6.67
C MET A 13 -2.84 -0.54 -5.51
N VAL A 14 -2.35 -0.70 -4.28
CA VAL A 14 -3.20 -0.61 -3.09
C VAL A 14 -3.26 0.82 -2.55
N THR A 15 -4.40 1.18 -1.98
CA THR A 15 -4.65 2.47 -1.32
C THR A 15 -5.45 2.25 -0.03
N GLY A 16 -5.44 3.22 0.89
CA GLY A 16 -6.15 3.14 2.16
C GLY A 16 -5.51 2.17 3.17
N SER A 17 -6.25 1.80 4.21
CA SER A 17 -5.77 0.84 5.22
C SER A 17 -5.82 -0.59 4.69
N GLN A 18 -4.71 -1.29 4.74
CA GLN A 18 -4.55 -2.66 4.25
C GLN A 18 -3.87 -3.54 5.29
N THR A 19 -4.35 -4.77 5.45
CA THR A 19 -3.69 -5.78 6.28
C THR A 19 -2.82 -6.67 5.39
N ILE A 20 -1.50 -6.55 5.52
CA ILE A 20 -0.50 -7.32 4.77
C ILE A 20 0.34 -8.10 5.78
N ASP A 21 0.41 -9.42 5.63
CA ASP A 21 1.11 -10.33 6.57
C ASP A 21 0.71 -10.12 8.05
N GLY A 22 -0.57 -9.87 8.30
CA GLY A 22 -1.10 -9.65 9.66
C GLY A 22 -0.76 -8.28 10.26
N LYS A 23 -0.12 -7.38 9.51
CA LYS A 23 0.16 -5.99 9.91
C LYS A 23 -0.70 -5.02 9.12
N VAL A 24 -1.19 -3.98 9.80
CA VAL A 24 -1.94 -2.91 9.15
C VAL A 24 -0.97 -1.85 8.63
N TYR A 25 -1.08 -1.54 7.35
CA TYR A 25 -0.36 -0.48 6.65
C TYR A 25 -1.36 0.50 6.08
N ASN A 26 -1.01 1.79 6.06
CA ASN A 26 -1.84 2.82 5.46
C ASN A 26 -1.19 3.31 4.18
N PHE A 27 -1.99 3.47 3.15
CA PHE A 27 -1.55 4.02 1.88
C PHE A 27 -2.40 5.25 1.56
N ALA A 28 -1.76 6.30 1.08
CA ALA A 28 -2.44 7.48 0.58
C ALA A 28 -3.33 7.13 -0.63
N SER A 29 -4.21 8.05 -1.04
CA SER A 29 -4.99 7.91 -2.27
C SER A 29 -4.12 7.82 -3.53
N SER A 30 -2.89 8.34 -3.46
CA SER A 30 -1.85 8.20 -4.49
C SER A 30 -1.15 6.82 -4.48
N GLY A 31 -1.45 5.95 -3.51
CA GLY A 31 -0.80 4.65 -3.30
C GLY A 31 0.51 4.70 -2.52
N GLU A 32 0.91 5.90 -2.08
CA GLU A 32 2.13 6.11 -1.30
C GLU A 32 1.95 5.55 0.11
N TRP A 33 2.87 4.69 0.55
CA TRP A 33 2.89 4.17 1.91
C TRP A 33 3.13 5.31 2.93
N ILE A 34 2.29 5.35 3.98
CA ILE A 34 2.28 6.32 5.08
C ILE A 34 2.36 5.63 6.45
#